data_AF-A0A3S3CCW4-F1
#
_entry.id   AF-A0A3S3CCW4-F1
#
_cell.length_a   1.000
_cell.length_b   1.000
_cell.length_c   1.000
_cell.angle_alpha   90.00
_cell.angle_beta   90.00
_cell.angle_gamma   90.00
#
_symmetry.space_group_name_H-M   'P 1'
#
loop_
_entity.id
_entity.type
_entity.pdbx_description
1 polymer ?
#
loop_
_entity_poly.entity_id
_entity_poly.type
_entity_poly.pdbx_seq_one_letter_code
_entity_poly.pdbx_strand_id
1 'polypeptide(L)'
;GDPVMVFEDRRLWPVKDNVPTDPDHLIPIGKAEVKREGEDVTLIAVAGVIGPVMEAARALAEDGVSVEVIDPRTLKPLDHEAIKTSVAKTGRLVVIENAHRVCNLGSEIAAVMAEEAFDLLKRPILRLSAPDIHVPFSPALEKGFFPTKDHVIAAVRRLL
;
A
#
# COMPACT_ATOMS: atom_id res chain seq x y z
N GLY A 1 12.17 -25.75 9.78
CA GLY A 1 12.04 -24.30 9.57
C GLY A 1 11.99 -24.08 8.09
N ASP A 2 11.01 -23.33 7.63
CA ASP A 2 10.85 -23.05 6.21
C ASP A 2 11.69 -21.83 5.80
N PRO A 3 12.15 -21.74 4.55
CA PRO A 3 12.87 -20.57 4.08
C PRO A 3 12.00 -19.31 4.14
N VAL A 4 12.56 -18.22 4.69
CA VAL A 4 11.91 -16.90 4.71
C VAL A 4 12.78 -15.89 3.97
N MET A 5 12.17 -15.16 3.04
CA MET A 5 12.82 -14.05 2.34
C MET A 5 12.33 -12.73 2.92
N VAL A 6 13.26 -11.89 3.36
CA VAL A 6 13.00 -10.55 3.88
C VAL A 6 13.51 -9.53 2.87
N PHE A 7 12.63 -8.65 2.41
CA PHE A 7 12.95 -7.58 1.48
C PHE A 7 12.96 -6.26 2.23
N GLU A 8 14.13 -5.62 2.31
CA GLU A 8 14.27 -4.32 2.95
C GLU A 8 14.34 -3.20 1.91
N ASP A 9 13.60 -2.12 2.17
CA ASP A 9 13.71 -0.89 1.40
C ASP A 9 14.75 0.03 2.02
N ARG A 10 15.88 0.20 1.31
CA ARG A 10 17.00 1.03 1.78
C ARG A 10 16.62 2.49 2.03
N ARG A 11 15.53 2.98 1.42
CA ARG A 11 15.01 4.34 1.65
C ARG A 11 14.43 4.50 3.05
N LEU A 12 14.03 3.41 3.69
CA LEU A 12 13.48 3.41 5.05
C LEU A 12 14.55 3.29 6.13
N TRP A 13 15.77 2.86 5.81
CA TRP A 13 16.87 2.73 6.79
C TRP A 13 17.17 4.00 7.63
N PRO A 14 17.16 5.23 7.09
CA PRO A 14 17.41 6.42 7.90
C PRO A 14 16.18 6.89 8.69
N VAL A 15 15.00 6.29 8.47
CA VAL A 15 13.75 6.68 9.14
C VAL A 15 13.80 6.23 10.59
N LYS A 16 13.42 7.12 11.50
CA LYS A 16 13.32 6.85 12.93
C LYS A 16 11.86 6.78 13.33
N ASP A 17 11.52 5.79 14.13
CA ASP A 17 10.20 5.63 14.73
C ASP A 17 10.34 5.00 16.12
N ASN A 18 9.24 4.99 16.88
CA ASN A 18 9.17 4.26 18.13
C ASN A 18 9.15 2.75 17.83
N VAL A 19 10.05 2.01 18.49
CA VAL A 19 10.14 0.56 18.37
C VAL A 19 9.78 -0.10 19.71
N PRO A 20 9.08 -1.24 19.70
CA PRO A 20 8.86 -2.01 20.92
C PRO A 20 10.19 -2.37 21.60
N THR A 21 10.26 -2.20 22.92
CA THR A 21 11.45 -2.54 23.72
C THR A 21 11.39 -3.96 24.30
N ASP A 22 10.24 -4.63 24.16
CA ASP A 22 10.04 -6.00 24.59
C ASP A 22 10.82 -6.95 23.66
N PRO A 23 11.80 -7.73 24.19
CA PRO A 23 12.58 -8.67 23.38
C PRO A 23 11.74 -9.82 22.81
N ASP A 24 10.57 -10.11 23.38
CA ASP A 24 9.66 -11.16 22.92
C ASP A 24 8.60 -10.62 21.93
N HIS A 25 8.72 -9.34 21.52
CA HIS A 25 7.84 -8.77 20.53
C HIS A 25 8.04 -9.43 19.16
N LEU A 26 7.02 -10.15 18.70
CA LEU A 26 7.02 -10.82 17.41
C LEU A 26 5.91 -10.28 16.51
N ILE A 27 6.24 -10.11 15.23
CA ILE A 27 5.27 -9.83 14.18
C ILE A 27 4.90 -11.15 13.52
N PRO A 28 3.63 -11.59 13.57
CA PRO A 28 3.21 -12.81 12.91
C PRO A 28 3.30 -12.68 11.39
N ILE A 29 3.95 -13.65 10.74
CA ILE A 29 3.98 -13.77 9.27
C ILE A 29 2.57 -14.00 8.76
N GLY A 30 2.20 -13.29 7.69
CA GLY A 30 0.89 -13.37 7.06
C GLY A 30 -0.20 -12.54 7.76
N LYS A 31 0.21 -11.56 8.59
CA LYS A 31 -0.70 -10.59 9.21
C LYS A 31 -0.37 -9.18 8.81
N ALA A 32 -1.34 -8.52 8.17
CA ALA A 32 -1.25 -7.11 7.83
C ALA A 32 -1.47 -6.22 9.07
N GLU A 33 -1.13 -4.94 8.95
CA GLU A 33 -1.40 -3.92 9.95
C GLU A 33 -2.17 -2.76 9.32
N VAL A 34 -3.26 -2.38 9.99
CA VAL A 34 -3.92 -1.11 9.70
C VAL A 34 -3.11 0.00 10.37
N LYS A 35 -2.37 0.76 9.56
CA LYS A 35 -1.54 1.90 10.00
C LYS A 35 -2.37 3.14 10.31
N ARG A 36 -3.54 3.24 9.67
CA ARG A 36 -4.51 4.33 9.86
C ARG A 36 -5.90 3.82 9.52
N GLU A 37 -6.86 4.01 10.41
CA GLU A 37 -8.27 3.72 10.15
C GLU A 37 -8.87 4.75 9.18
N GLY A 38 -9.81 4.31 8.34
CA GLY A 38 -10.60 5.18 7.50
C GLY A 38 -11.84 4.51 6.91
N GLU A 39 -12.65 5.28 6.16
CA GLU A 39 -14.00 4.85 5.74
C GLU A 39 -14.29 5.07 4.25
N ASP A 40 -13.53 5.91 3.54
CA ASP A 40 -13.82 6.28 2.16
C ASP A 40 -13.07 5.41 1.14
N VAL A 41 -11.77 5.16 1.37
CA VAL A 41 -10.88 4.42 0.46
C VAL A 41 -9.85 3.60 1.24
N THR A 42 -9.68 2.33 0.86
CA THR A 42 -8.59 1.47 1.34
C THR A 42 -7.34 1.69 0.48
N LEU A 43 -6.21 1.97 1.13
CA LEU A 43 -4.89 2.12 0.53
C LEU A 43 -3.98 1.00 1.04
N ILE A 44 -3.49 0.15 0.13
CA ILE A 44 -2.46 -0.85 0.47
C ILE A 44 -1.09 -0.25 0.12
N ALA A 45 -0.26 0.00 1.13
CA ALA A 45 1.05 0.61 0.97
C ALA A 45 2.16 -0.43 1.15
N VAL A 46 2.85 -0.78 0.06
CA VAL A 46 3.90 -1.80 0.08
C VAL A 46 5.28 -1.15 0.27
N ALA A 47 5.97 -1.50 1.36
CA ALA A 47 7.34 -1.09 1.65
C ALA A 47 7.54 0.45 1.62
N GLY A 48 8.54 0.96 0.90
CA GLY A 48 8.96 2.37 0.97
C GLY A 48 7.94 3.42 0.53
N VAL A 49 6.79 3.02 -0.03
CA VAL A 49 5.69 3.96 -0.35
C VAL A 49 4.89 4.39 0.89
N ILE A 50 5.10 3.75 2.05
CA ILE A 50 4.34 4.05 3.27
C ILE A 50 4.46 5.52 3.69
N GLY A 51 5.64 6.14 3.55
CA GLY A 51 5.84 7.56 3.86
C GLY A 51 4.94 8.48 3.00
N PRO A 52 5.09 8.48 1.67
CA PRO A 52 4.23 9.23 0.76
C PRO A 52 2.72 8.95 0.92
N VAL A 53 2.32 7.70 1.21
CA VAL A 53 0.91 7.34 1.47
C VAL A 53 0.41 7.97 2.76
N MET A 54 1.18 7.95 3.84
CA MET A 54 0.79 8.58 5.11
C MET A 54 0.74 10.11 5.00
N GLU A 55 1.62 10.73 4.20
CA GLU A 55 1.52 12.15 3.86
C GLU A 55 0.24 12.47 3.09
N ALA A 56 -0.12 11.64 2.12
CA ALA A 56 -1.34 11.81 1.33
C ALA A 56 -2.58 11.65 2.21
N ALA A 57 -2.58 10.66 3.11
CA ALA A 57 -3.67 10.42 4.05
C ALA A 57 -3.90 11.61 4.99
N ARG A 58 -2.84 12.29 5.45
CA ARG A 58 -2.96 13.53 6.23
C ARG A 58 -3.56 14.67 5.42
N ALA A 59 -3.06 14.90 4.21
CA ALA A 59 -3.57 15.96 3.34
C ALA A 59 -5.03 15.73 2.93
N LEU A 60 -5.41 14.49 2.62
CA LEU A 60 -6.81 14.13 2.29
C LEU A 60 -7.75 14.33 3.47
N ALA A 61 -7.28 14.11 4.71
CA ALA A 61 -8.09 14.35 5.90
C ALA A 61 -8.42 15.83 6.11
N GLU A 62 -7.53 16.75 5.71
CA GLU A 62 -7.80 18.20 5.72
C GLU A 62 -8.94 18.58 4.77
N ASP A 63 -9.12 17.82 3.68
CA ASP A 63 -10.23 17.94 2.73
C ASP A 63 -11.47 17.12 3.14
N GLY A 64 -11.47 16.52 4.34
CA GLY A 64 -12.57 15.70 4.85
C GLY A 64 -12.64 14.28 4.27
N VAL A 65 -11.59 13.79 3.62
CA VAL A 65 -11.53 12.43 3.05
C VAL A 65 -10.80 11.49 4.02
N SER A 66 -11.47 10.41 4.41
CA SER A 66 -11.02 9.42 5.38
C SER A 66 -10.48 8.16 4.70
N VAL A 67 -9.16 8.03 4.59
CA VAL A 67 -8.52 6.85 3.98
C VAL A 67 -8.01 5.84 5.00
N GLU A 68 -8.32 4.57 4.78
CA GLU A 68 -7.71 3.47 5.53
C GLU A 68 -6.37 3.12 4.90
N VAL A 69 -5.30 3.02 5.70
CA VAL A 69 -3.97 2.63 5.22
C VAL A 69 -3.58 1.30 5.82
N ILE A 70 -3.30 0.32 4.96
CA ILE A 70 -2.86 -1.02 5.35
C ILE A 70 -1.45 -1.25 4.85
N ASP A 71 -0.57 -1.65 5.77
CA ASP A 71 0.73 -2.25 5.46
C ASP A 71 0.56 -3.77 5.43
N PRO A 72 0.75 -4.43 4.27
CA PRO A 72 0.56 -5.87 4.19
C PRO A 72 1.59 -6.66 5.02
N ARG A 73 2.78 -6.08 5.28
CA ARG A 73 3.97 -6.68 5.94
C ARG A 73 4.54 -7.94 5.30
N THR A 74 3.69 -8.90 4.94
CA THR A 74 4.02 -10.19 4.33
C THR A 74 3.46 -10.26 2.91
N LEU A 75 4.30 -10.67 1.95
CA LEU A 75 3.88 -10.85 0.56
C LEU A 75 3.28 -12.25 0.31
N LYS A 76 3.78 -13.26 1.03
CA LYS A 76 3.30 -14.64 0.93
C LYS A 76 3.54 -15.39 2.26
N PRO A 77 2.50 -15.95 2.90
CA PRO A 77 1.08 -15.80 2.56
C PRO A 77 0.59 -14.36 2.80
N LEU A 78 -0.17 -13.80 1.86
CA LEU A 78 -0.74 -12.45 1.99
C LEU A 78 -2.04 -12.51 2.82
N ASP A 79 -2.25 -11.51 3.67
CA ASP A 79 -3.47 -11.37 4.50
C ASP A 79 -4.65 -10.81 3.69
N HIS A 80 -5.20 -11.63 2.79
CA HIS A 80 -6.34 -11.22 1.96
C HIS A 80 -7.58 -10.87 2.77
N GLU A 81 -7.79 -11.49 3.94
CA GLU A 81 -8.94 -11.22 4.80
C GLU A 81 -8.92 -9.80 5.37
N ALA A 82 -7.73 -9.31 5.78
CA ALA A 82 -7.58 -7.92 6.22
C ALA A 82 -7.94 -6.93 5.10
N ILE A 83 -7.52 -7.21 3.86
CA ILE A 83 -7.83 -6.38 2.69
C ILE A 83 -9.33 -6.42 2.39
N LYS A 84 -9.95 -7.61 2.35
CA LYS A 84 -11.39 -7.77 2.11
C LYS A 84 -12.23 -7.07 3.16
N THR A 85 -11.86 -7.19 4.44
CA THR A 85 -12.53 -6.52 5.56
C THR A 85 -12.50 -5.00 5.39
N SER A 86 -11.34 -4.45 5.02
CA SER A 86 -11.19 -3.03 4.74
C SER A 86 -12.00 -2.56 3.53
N VAL A 87 -11.96 -3.32 2.44
CA VAL A 87 -12.73 -3.03 1.23
C VAL A 87 -14.24 -3.14 1.48
N ALA A 88 -14.70 -4.05 2.33
CA ALA A 88 -16.11 -4.12 2.73
C ALA A 88 -16.57 -2.80 3.41
N LYS A 89 -15.68 -2.19 4.20
CA LYS A 89 -15.93 -0.90 4.86
C LYS A 89 -15.93 0.25 3.85
N THR A 90 -14.90 0.35 3.01
CA THR A 90 -14.65 1.54 2.17
C THR A 90 -15.29 1.47 0.77
N GLY A 91 -15.45 0.25 0.24
CA GLY A 91 -15.89 -0.06 -1.10
C GLY A 91 -14.93 0.36 -2.22
N ARG A 92 -13.70 0.78 -1.90
CA ARG A 92 -12.75 1.35 -2.88
C ARG A 92 -11.33 0.95 -2.51
N LEU A 93 -10.53 0.60 -3.50
CA LEU A 93 -9.18 0.08 -3.28
C LEU A 93 -8.14 0.75 -4.19
N VAL A 94 -7.04 1.18 -3.58
CA VAL A 94 -5.81 1.56 -4.29
C VAL A 94 -4.66 0.74 -3.73
N VAL A 95 -3.90 0.08 -4.60
CA VAL A 95 -2.63 -0.57 -4.24
C VAL A 95 -1.47 0.29 -4.70
N ILE A 96 -0.53 0.57 -3.81
CA ILE A 96 0.61 1.45 -4.03
C ILE A 96 1.89 0.68 -3.74
N GLU A 97 2.80 0.61 -4.72
CA GLU A 97 4.11 -0.03 -4.57
C GLU A 97 5.15 0.58 -5.50
N ASN A 98 6.44 0.41 -5.20
CA ASN A 98 7.53 0.92 -6.03
C ASN A 98 7.97 -0.04 -7.15
N ALA A 99 7.46 -1.27 -7.17
CA ALA A 99 7.75 -2.22 -8.24
C ALA A 99 7.21 -1.70 -9.59
N HIS A 100 7.74 -2.24 -10.68
CA HIS A 100 7.16 -2.04 -12.00
C HIS A 100 5.69 -2.52 -12.03
N ARG A 101 4.89 -1.97 -12.94
CA ARG A 101 3.44 -2.15 -12.93
C ARG A 101 3.01 -3.57 -13.32
N VAL A 102 3.76 -4.24 -14.17
CA VAL A 102 3.43 -5.60 -14.65
C VAL A 102 3.93 -6.65 -13.64
N CYS A 103 3.09 -7.65 -13.36
CA CYS A 103 3.41 -8.81 -12.52
C CYS A 103 3.92 -8.46 -11.10
N ASN A 104 3.35 -7.41 -10.52
CA ASN A 104 3.66 -6.97 -9.16
C ASN A 104 2.63 -7.45 -8.13
N LEU A 105 2.85 -7.16 -6.84
CA LEU A 105 1.94 -7.61 -5.77
C LEU A 105 0.51 -7.08 -5.99
N GLY A 106 0.38 -5.84 -6.42
CA GLY A 106 -0.91 -5.24 -6.71
C GLY A 106 -1.67 -5.93 -7.83
N SER A 107 -0.98 -6.64 -8.73
CA SER A 107 -1.64 -7.46 -9.76
C SER A 107 -2.34 -8.67 -9.12
N GLU A 108 -1.69 -9.34 -8.18
CA GLU A 108 -2.28 -10.46 -7.42
C GLU A 108 -3.44 -9.98 -6.54
N ILE A 109 -3.24 -8.90 -5.77
CA ILE A 109 -4.30 -8.31 -4.94
C ILE A 109 -5.52 -7.96 -5.81
N ALA A 110 -5.30 -7.31 -6.96
CA ALA A 110 -6.40 -6.93 -7.82
C ALA A 110 -7.16 -8.14 -8.39
N ALA A 111 -6.45 -9.22 -8.75
CA ALA A 111 -7.06 -10.45 -9.22
C ALA A 111 -7.92 -11.10 -8.12
N VAL A 112 -7.36 -11.33 -6.92
CA VAL A 112 -8.08 -11.96 -5.81
C VAL A 112 -9.28 -11.12 -5.38
N MET A 113 -9.15 -9.78 -5.31
CA MET A 113 -10.29 -8.93 -4.97
C MET A 113 -11.38 -8.94 -6.05
N ALA A 114 -11.02 -9.06 -7.32
CA ALA A 114 -12.00 -9.18 -8.40
C ALA A 114 -12.67 -10.57 -8.45
N GLU A 115 -12.00 -11.61 -7.98
CA GLU A 115 -12.56 -12.98 -7.93
C GLU A 115 -13.42 -13.20 -6.69
N GLU A 116 -12.98 -12.72 -5.52
CA GLU A 116 -13.57 -13.09 -4.23
C GLU A 116 -14.37 -11.97 -3.55
N ALA A 117 -14.20 -10.71 -3.98
CA ALA A 117 -14.71 -9.53 -3.28
C ALA A 117 -15.28 -8.46 -4.23
N PHE A 118 -15.65 -8.85 -5.45
CA PHE A 118 -16.11 -7.92 -6.48
C PHE A 118 -17.38 -7.17 -6.06
N ASP A 119 -18.29 -7.84 -5.36
CA ASP A 119 -19.53 -7.27 -4.84
C ASP A 119 -19.32 -6.20 -3.76
N LEU A 120 -18.16 -6.22 -3.10
CA LEU A 120 -17.76 -5.19 -2.14
C LEU A 120 -17.27 -3.91 -2.83
N LEU A 121 -16.80 -3.99 -4.08
CA LEU A 121 -16.21 -2.87 -4.80
C LEU A 121 -17.28 -1.96 -5.43
N LYS A 122 -17.30 -0.70 -5.01
CA LYS A 122 -18.15 0.37 -5.58
C LYS A 122 -17.53 1.05 -6.79
N ARG A 123 -16.21 0.87 -6.99
CA ARG A 123 -15.38 1.54 -8.01
C ARG A 123 -14.23 0.60 -8.44
N PRO A 124 -13.61 0.82 -9.61
CA PRO A 124 -12.48 -0.01 -10.04
C PRO A 124 -11.29 0.07 -9.08
N ILE A 125 -10.55 -1.03 -8.95
CA ILE A 125 -9.28 -1.07 -8.23
C ILE A 125 -8.24 -0.26 -9.01
N LEU A 126 -7.57 0.68 -8.33
CA LEU A 126 -6.46 1.42 -8.92
C LEU A 126 -5.12 0.85 -8.43
N ARG A 127 -4.12 0.87 -9.31
CA ARG A 127 -2.74 0.48 -8.99
C ARG A 127 -1.80 1.62 -9.33
N LEU A 128 -1.03 2.04 -8.33
CA LEU A 128 0.04 3.01 -8.45
C LEU A 128 1.37 2.26 -8.31
N SER A 129 2.17 2.31 -9.37
CA SER A 129 3.40 1.55 -9.51
C SER A 129 4.39 2.34 -10.34
N ALA A 130 5.67 1.98 -10.28
CA ALA A 130 6.65 2.51 -11.22
C ALA A 130 6.28 2.09 -12.67
N PRO A 131 6.61 2.92 -13.68
CA PRO A 131 6.44 2.54 -15.07
C PRO A 131 7.33 1.33 -15.43
N ASP A 132 6.92 0.54 -16.42
CA ASP A 132 7.67 -0.65 -16.90
C ASP A 132 8.86 -0.25 -17.81
N ILE A 133 9.75 0.59 -17.27
CA ILE A 133 10.99 1.03 -17.91
C ILE A 133 12.13 0.98 -16.89
N HIS A 134 13.38 1.03 -17.36
CA HIS A 134 14.53 1.04 -16.45
C HIS A 134 14.52 2.25 -15.52
N VAL A 135 14.85 2.01 -14.24
CA VAL A 135 14.99 3.06 -13.24
C VAL A 135 16.07 4.04 -13.70
N PRO A 136 15.74 5.33 -13.90
CA PRO A 136 16.70 6.30 -14.38
C PRO A 136 17.68 6.67 -13.27
N PHE A 137 18.96 6.86 -13.63
CA PHE A 137 19.99 7.33 -12.70
C PHE A 137 19.92 8.85 -12.45
N SER A 138 19.43 9.61 -13.42
CA SER A 138 19.37 11.08 -13.32
C SER A 138 18.29 11.50 -12.33
N PRO A 139 18.61 12.32 -11.31
CA PRO A 139 17.63 12.80 -10.34
C PRO A 139 16.43 13.52 -10.98
N ALA A 140 16.65 14.22 -12.09
CA ALA A 140 15.60 14.93 -12.81
C ALA A 140 14.58 13.96 -13.45
N LEU A 141 15.02 12.78 -13.87
CA LEU A 141 14.17 11.74 -14.46
C LEU A 141 13.60 10.79 -13.40
N GLU A 142 14.30 10.60 -12.28
CA GLU A 142 13.79 9.82 -11.15
C GLU A 142 12.65 10.55 -10.43
N LYS A 143 12.63 11.89 -10.49
CA LYS A 143 11.53 12.69 -9.93
C LYS A 143 10.19 12.28 -10.56
N GLY A 144 9.34 11.65 -9.74
CA GLY A 144 8.03 11.17 -10.17
C GLY A 144 8.03 9.79 -10.84
N PHE A 145 9.19 9.12 -10.91
CA PHE A 145 9.27 7.72 -11.39
C PHE A 145 8.51 6.77 -10.45
N PHE A 146 8.69 6.96 -9.14
CA PHE A 146 7.96 6.23 -8.10
C PHE A 146 6.66 6.94 -7.72
N PRO A 147 5.65 6.22 -7.18
CA PRO A 147 4.47 6.83 -6.59
C PRO A 147 4.84 7.90 -5.55
N THR A 148 4.20 9.06 -5.67
CA THR A 148 4.38 10.20 -4.78
C THR A 148 3.08 10.47 -4.02
N LYS A 149 3.14 11.32 -3.00
CA LYS A 149 1.96 11.85 -2.29
C LYS A 149 0.88 12.33 -3.28
N ASP A 150 1.27 13.12 -4.27
CA ASP A 150 0.32 13.74 -5.21
C ASP A 150 -0.33 12.69 -6.13
N HIS A 151 0.41 11.65 -6.53
CA HIS A 151 -0.17 10.51 -7.25
C HIS A 151 -1.23 9.78 -6.41
N VAL A 152 -0.99 9.60 -5.11
CA VAL A 152 -1.95 8.96 -4.18
C VAL A 152 -3.21 9.81 -4.04
N ILE A 153 -3.07 11.13 -3.81
CA ILE A 153 -4.19 12.06 -3.70
C ILE A 153 -5.04 12.04 -4.98
N ALA A 154 -4.39 12.10 -6.15
CA ALA A 154 -5.09 12.06 -7.43
C ALA A 154 -5.86 10.75 -7.64
N ALA A 155 -5.29 9.60 -7.25
CA ALA A 155 -5.94 8.31 -7.35
C ALA A 155 -7.16 8.21 -6.42
N VAL A 156 -7.04 8.69 -5.17
CA VAL A 156 -8.16 8.72 -4.21
C VAL A 156 -9.30 9.58 -4.75
N ARG A 157 -8.98 10.81 -5.20
CA ARG A 157 -9.98 11.74 -5.76
C ARG A 157 -10.70 11.19 -7.00
N ARG A 158 -10.05 10.31 -7.77
CA ARG A 158 -10.68 9.63 -8.92
C ARG A 158 -11.74 8.60 -8.50
N LEU A 159 -11.68 8.08 -7.28
CA LEU A 159 -12.60 7.04 -6.79
C LEU A 159 -13.79 7.59 -5.98
N LEU A 160 -13.69 8.81 -5.47
CA LEU A 160 -14.81 9.50 -4.82
C LEU A 160 -15.84 9.89 -5.89
#